data_AF-A0A7G6SH84-F1
#
_entry.id   AF-A0A7G6SH84-F1
#
_cell.length_a   1.000
_cell.length_b   1.000
_cell.length_c   1.000
_cell.angle_alpha   90.00
_cell.angle_beta   90.00
_cell.angle_gamma   90.00
#
_symmetry.space_group_name_H-M   'P 1'
#
loop_
_entity.id
_entity.type
_entity.pdbx_description
1 polymer ?
#
loop_
_entity_poly.entity_id
_entity_poly.type
_entity_poly.pdbx_seq_one_letter_code
_entity_poly.pdbx_strand_id
1 'polypeptide(L)'
;MIQTALYFALGFLSAVLLALIFAPPVWRRAMLLTRRRVEAETPLTLNEIQAQRDGLRAEHAVSERKLEMAMEGMKEKAAKQLAEFSEKDRVARSLTGEMGVRDRTIEELRAALAEREQILEKSGKNLSGAQQIADQRAAELELLHRRLNSTATKADSLQIDVAAKDTRIENLSDELKEARKGKRDSDEQKRKVETELNALRHSLEQEASRGGNAEARLNALVSQLSDSEAKLLRREKEVERLNERLRKVIAEGRKQGQSATDAPRGKQALVQAEESKLLREEMNVLASQVVAIVAQLEGPSSPVNKLLAVSGKDTLAAYDENGEAIVSLADRIRTLQRAASQVESNTGEPAKP
;
A
#
# COMPACT_ATOMS: atom_id res chain seq x y z
N MET A 1 186.27 -76.47 33.99
CA MET A 1 184.85 -76.07 34.01
C MET A 1 184.41 -75.43 35.33
N ILE A 2 184.93 -75.84 36.50
CA ILE A 2 184.54 -75.25 37.81
C ILE A 2 185.13 -73.84 38.06
N GLN A 3 186.34 -73.55 37.58
CA GLN A 3 187.01 -72.27 37.83
C GLN A 3 186.32 -71.07 37.16
N THR A 4 185.81 -71.22 35.94
CA THR A 4 185.07 -70.17 35.23
C THR A 4 183.72 -69.86 35.90
N ALA A 5 183.05 -70.87 36.45
CA ALA A 5 181.84 -70.69 37.23
C ALA A 5 182.09 -69.90 38.53
N LEU A 6 183.24 -70.12 39.20
CA LEU A 6 183.58 -69.44 40.45
C LEU A 6 183.85 -67.94 40.25
N TYR A 7 184.59 -67.56 39.20
CA TYR A 7 184.81 -66.16 38.87
C TYR A 7 183.54 -65.44 38.43
N PHE A 8 182.64 -66.13 37.70
CA PHE A 8 181.34 -65.56 37.34
C PHE A 8 180.46 -65.34 38.58
N ALA A 9 180.42 -66.31 39.50
CA ALA A 9 179.69 -66.18 40.76
C ALA A 9 180.24 -65.04 41.62
N LEU A 10 181.56 -64.91 41.74
CA LEU A 10 182.21 -63.82 42.49
C LEU A 10 181.95 -62.45 41.84
N GLY A 11 182.03 -62.36 40.52
CA GLY A 11 181.72 -61.14 39.77
C GLY A 11 180.26 -60.72 39.95
N PHE A 12 179.32 -61.67 39.83
CA PHE A 12 177.89 -61.42 40.05
C PHE A 12 177.61 -60.99 41.48
N LEU A 13 178.19 -61.66 42.47
CA LEU A 13 178.03 -61.31 43.89
C LEU A 13 178.55 -59.89 44.16
N SER A 14 179.69 -59.51 43.57
CA SER A 14 180.24 -58.16 43.71
C SER A 14 179.35 -57.08 43.07
N ALA A 15 178.77 -57.36 41.90
CA ALA A 15 177.87 -56.43 41.21
C ALA A 15 176.56 -56.25 41.98
N VAL A 16 176.00 -57.34 42.52
CA VAL A 16 174.81 -57.29 43.38
C VAL A 16 175.09 -56.50 44.66
N LEU A 17 176.25 -56.71 45.30
CA LEU A 17 176.65 -55.96 46.48
C LEU A 17 176.72 -54.45 46.20
N LEU A 18 177.34 -54.07 45.08
CA LEU A 18 177.41 -52.66 44.66
C LEU A 18 176.03 -52.10 44.33
N ALA A 19 175.18 -52.83 43.61
CA ALA A 19 173.82 -52.41 43.31
C ALA A 19 173.01 -52.18 44.60
N LEU A 20 173.18 -53.03 45.61
CA LEU A 20 172.45 -52.93 46.88
C LEU A 20 172.92 -51.76 47.74
N ILE A 21 174.19 -51.35 47.62
CA ILE A 21 174.74 -50.16 48.28
C ILE A 21 174.26 -48.87 47.57
N PHE A 22 174.24 -48.85 46.24
CA PHE A 22 173.95 -47.63 45.46
C PHE A 22 172.46 -47.42 45.12
N ALA A 23 171.64 -48.48 45.05
CA ALA A 23 170.22 -48.33 44.72
C ALA A 23 169.42 -47.53 45.77
N PRO A 24 169.58 -47.75 47.10
CA PRO A 24 168.84 -46.99 48.10
C PRO A 24 169.06 -45.47 48.06
N PRO A 25 170.30 -44.93 47.95
CA PRO A 25 170.51 -43.49 47.89
C PRO A 25 170.02 -42.88 46.57
N VAL A 26 170.16 -43.56 45.44
CA VAL A 26 169.65 -43.07 44.14
C VAL A 26 168.12 -43.00 44.15
N TRP A 27 167.42 -44.02 44.66
CA TRP A 27 165.97 -44.01 44.79
C TRP A 27 165.48 -42.91 45.72
N ARG A 28 166.10 -42.75 46.90
CA ARG A 28 165.74 -41.68 47.85
C ARG A 28 165.88 -40.29 47.21
N ARG A 29 166.94 -40.07 46.44
CA ARG A 29 167.21 -38.79 45.79
C ARG A 29 166.23 -38.52 44.65
N ALA A 30 165.91 -39.53 43.83
CA ALA A 30 164.91 -39.42 42.77
C ALA A 30 163.52 -39.07 43.32
N MET A 31 163.09 -39.71 44.43
CA MET A 31 161.80 -39.45 45.06
C MET A 31 161.68 -38.03 45.64
N LEU A 32 162.80 -37.49 46.15
CA LEU A 32 162.86 -36.12 46.67
C LEU A 32 162.72 -35.08 45.55
N LEU A 33 163.34 -35.31 44.40
CA LEU A 33 163.25 -34.44 43.23
C LEU A 33 161.85 -34.48 42.61
N THR A 34 161.22 -35.66 42.48
CA THR A 34 159.83 -35.76 41.99
C THR A 34 158.85 -35.14 42.97
N ARG A 35 159.02 -35.37 44.28
CA ARG A 35 158.18 -34.73 45.31
C ARG A 35 158.30 -33.20 45.28
N ARG A 36 159.52 -32.66 45.23
CA ARG A 36 159.73 -31.20 45.11
C ARG A 36 159.17 -30.61 43.81
N ARG A 37 159.17 -31.38 42.72
CA ARG A 37 158.63 -30.93 41.44
C ARG A 37 157.10 -30.94 41.39
N VAL A 38 156.46 -31.96 41.96
CA VAL A 38 155.00 -32.02 42.12
C VAL A 38 154.50 -30.97 43.12
N GLU A 39 155.24 -30.74 44.22
CA GLU A 39 154.93 -29.68 45.18
C GLU A 39 155.09 -28.27 44.56
N ALA A 40 155.97 -28.08 43.57
CA ALA A 40 156.17 -26.82 42.86
C ALA A 40 155.20 -26.60 41.68
N GLU A 41 154.80 -27.67 40.99
CA GLU A 41 153.92 -27.59 39.81
C GLU A 41 152.43 -27.60 40.19
N THR A 42 152.06 -28.12 41.36
CA THR A 42 150.68 -28.06 41.89
C THR A 42 150.65 -27.66 43.37
N PRO A 43 150.74 -26.36 43.70
CA PRO A 43 150.57 -25.91 45.08
C PRO A 43 149.07 -25.82 45.40
N LEU A 44 148.35 -26.95 45.41
CA LEU A 44 147.04 -26.99 46.05
C LEU A 44 147.28 -27.03 47.56
N THR A 45 147.25 -25.86 48.19
CA THR A 45 147.31 -25.78 49.65
C THR A 45 146.07 -26.48 50.24
N LEU A 46 146.18 -27.06 51.44
CA LEU A 46 145.05 -27.73 52.11
C LEU A 46 143.80 -26.83 52.20
N ASN A 47 144.02 -25.51 52.32
CA ASN A 47 142.99 -24.49 52.36
C ASN A 47 142.27 -24.33 51.02
N GLU A 48 142.95 -24.47 49.88
CA GLU A 48 142.34 -24.38 48.55
C GLU A 48 141.45 -25.60 48.24
N ILE A 49 141.84 -26.81 48.63
CA ILE A 49 140.96 -27.99 48.43
C ILE A 49 139.74 -27.91 49.35
N GLN A 50 139.89 -27.35 50.56
CA GLN A 50 138.76 -27.06 51.44
C GLN A 50 137.84 -25.99 50.82
N ALA A 51 138.40 -24.92 50.26
CA ALA A 51 137.64 -23.89 49.57
C ALA A 51 136.91 -24.43 48.32
N GLN A 52 137.51 -25.32 47.54
CA GLN A 52 136.85 -25.97 46.40
C GLN A 52 135.73 -26.91 46.86
N ARG A 53 135.96 -27.71 47.90
CA ARG A 53 134.93 -28.61 48.47
C ARG A 53 133.75 -27.81 49.02
N ASP A 54 134.03 -26.75 49.76
CA ASP A 54 133.00 -25.90 50.35
C ASP A 54 132.32 -25.03 49.28
N GLY A 55 133.04 -24.67 48.20
CA GLY A 55 132.51 -24.07 46.99
C GLY A 55 131.54 -24.99 46.23
N LEU A 56 131.90 -26.26 46.00
CA LEU A 56 131.01 -27.26 45.42
C LEU A 56 129.76 -27.49 46.28
N ARG A 57 129.91 -27.53 47.61
CA ARG A 57 128.75 -27.60 48.53
C ARG A 57 127.85 -26.38 48.40
N ALA A 58 128.43 -25.18 48.28
CA ALA A 58 127.67 -23.96 48.08
C ALA A 58 126.96 -23.93 46.72
N GLU A 59 127.63 -24.34 45.64
CA GLU A 59 127.03 -24.46 44.31
C GLU A 59 125.86 -25.44 44.31
N HIS A 60 126.04 -26.62 44.92
CA HIS A 60 124.96 -27.59 45.07
C HIS A 60 123.80 -27.02 45.90
N ALA A 61 124.07 -26.42 47.06
CA ALA A 61 123.03 -25.81 47.89
C ALA A 61 122.28 -24.68 47.17
N VAL A 62 122.98 -23.85 46.38
CA VAL A 62 122.35 -22.79 45.58
C VAL A 62 121.53 -23.39 44.43
N SER A 63 122.02 -24.44 43.77
CA SER A 63 121.30 -25.11 42.69
C SER A 63 120.04 -25.83 43.20
N GLU A 64 120.13 -26.49 44.35
CA GLU A 64 119.02 -27.14 45.04
C GLU A 64 117.99 -26.09 45.46
N ARG A 65 118.43 -24.99 46.09
CA ARG A 65 117.51 -23.91 46.47
C ARG A 65 116.82 -23.27 45.27
N LYS A 66 117.54 -23.06 44.16
CA LYS A 66 116.96 -22.55 42.91
C LYS A 66 115.91 -23.52 42.35
N LEU A 67 116.18 -24.82 42.40
CA LEU A 67 115.26 -25.86 41.93
C LEU A 67 114.03 -25.97 42.84
N GLU A 68 114.21 -25.90 44.16
CA GLU A 68 113.10 -25.81 45.13
C GLU A 68 112.22 -24.59 44.86
N MET A 69 112.81 -23.40 44.73
CA MET A 69 112.07 -22.17 44.43
C MET A 69 111.34 -22.27 43.09
N ALA A 70 111.97 -22.86 42.07
CA ALA A 70 111.32 -23.09 40.78
C ALA A 70 110.15 -24.09 40.91
N MET A 71 110.32 -25.17 41.67
CA MET A 71 109.26 -26.14 41.95
C MET A 71 108.10 -25.51 42.74
N GLU A 72 108.39 -24.71 43.76
CA GLU A 72 107.39 -23.96 44.52
C GLU A 72 106.63 -22.99 43.61
N GLY A 73 107.33 -22.22 42.79
CA GLY A 73 106.71 -21.30 41.83
C GLY A 73 105.84 -22.01 40.78
N MET A 74 106.26 -23.19 40.31
CA MET A 74 105.46 -24.00 39.39
C MET A 74 104.24 -24.62 40.09
N LYS A 75 104.37 -25.07 41.34
CA LYS A 75 103.25 -25.55 42.15
C LYS A 75 102.23 -24.45 42.42
N GLU A 76 102.69 -23.24 42.76
CA GLU A 76 101.82 -22.09 42.96
C GLU A 76 101.07 -21.70 41.67
N LYS A 77 101.77 -21.65 40.53
CA LYS A 77 101.13 -21.42 39.23
C LYS A 77 100.12 -22.51 38.87
N ALA A 78 100.46 -23.77 39.09
CA ALA A 78 99.55 -24.89 38.85
C ALA A 78 98.30 -24.81 39.75
N ALA A 79 98.48 -24.45 41.03
CA ALA A 79 97.36 -24.23 41.96
C ALA A 79 96.45 -23.09 41.51
N LYS A 80 97.01 -21.95 41.07
CA LYS A 80 96.25 -20.81 40.52
C LYS A 80 95.47 -21.22 39.27
N GLN A 81 96.12 -21.91 38.32
CA GLN A 81 95.48 -22.37 37.09
C GLN A 81 94.36 -23.38 37.38
N LEU A 82 94.55 -24.28 38.35
CA LEU A 82 93.51 -25.23 38.75
C LEU A 82 92.31 -24.51 39.38
N ALA A 83 92.56 -23.48 40.20
CA ALA A 83 91.50 -22.65 40.77
C ALA A 83 90.71 -21.92 39.66
N GLU A 84 91.40 -21.27 38.72
CA GLU A 84 90.76 -20.60 37.58
C GLU A 84 89.97 -21.57 36.69
N PHE A 85 90.49 -22.78 36.44
CA PHE A 85 89.79 -23.80 35.68
C PHE A 85 88.53 -24.26 36.43
N SER A 86 88.61 -24.45 37.75
CA SER A 86 87.45 -24.86 38.56
C SER A 86 86.34 -23.81 38.56
N GLU A 87 86.69 -22.52 38.55
CA GLU A 87 85.73 -21.42 38.45
C GLU A 87 85.08 -21.38 37.06
N LYS A 88 85.88 -21.48 35.99
CA LYS A 88 85.37 -21.54 34.62
C LYS A 88 84.48 -22.76 34.39
N ASP A 89 84.84 -23.93 34.92
CA ASP A 89 84.03 -25.15 34.82
C ASP A 89 82.70 -24.98 35.60
N ARG A 90 82.72 -24.32 36.76
CA ARG A 90 81.49 -23.99 37.50
C ARG A 90 80.56 -23.10 36.68
N VAL A 91 81.10 -22.04 36.06
CA VAL A 91 80.32 -21.14 35.19
C VAL A 91 79.82 -21.85 33.93
N ALA A 92 80.65 -22.71 33.32
CA ALA A 92 80.25 -23.49 32.15
C ALA A 92 79.09 -24.43 32.49
N ARG A 93 79.13 -25.10 33.66
CA ARG A 93 78.03 -25.95 34.14
C ARG A 93 76.77 -25.17 34.45
N SER A 94 76.87 -23.99 35.07
CA SER A 94 75.68 -23.15 35.33
C SER A 94 75.05 -22.66 34.02
N LEU A 95 75.85 -22.19 33.06
CA LEU A 95 75.36 -21.75 31.75
C LEU A 95 74.73 -22.91 30.97
N THR A 96 75.34 -24.10 31.00
CA THR A 96 74.78 -25.30 30.36
C THR A 96 73.43 -25.67 30.99
N GLY A 97 73.32 -25.55 32.32
CA GLY A 97 72.06 -25.75 33.04
C GLY A 97 70.99 -24.74 32.63
N GLU A 98 71.33 -23.44 32.57
CA GLU A 98 70.42 -22.38 32.11
C GLU A 98 69.96 -22.58 30.67
N MET A 99 70.88 -22.97 29.77
CA MET A 99 70.54 -23.30 28.38
C MET A 99 69.57 -24.47 28.31
N GLY A 100 69.81 -25.54 29.07
CA GLY A 100 68.88 -26.68 29.12
C GLY A 100 67.49 -26.32 29.66
N VAL A 101 67.40 -25.39 30.62
CA VAL A 101 66.10 -24.86 31.07
C VAL A 101 65.44 -24.03 29.97
N ARG A 102 66.19 -23.13 29.31
CA ARG A 102 65.67 -22.32 28.21
C ARG A 102 65.17 -23.17 27.05
N ASP A 103 65.91 -24.20 26.66
CA ASP A 103 65.50 -25.13 25.59
C ASP A 103 64.18 -25.82 25.93
N ARG A 104 64.01 -26.27 27.19
CA ARG A 104 62.71 -26.82 27.65
C ARG A 104 61.60 -25.79 27.57
N THR A 105 61.82 -24.56 28.04
CA THR A 105 60.80 -23.51 27.96
C THR A 105 60.45 -23.14 26.52
N ILE A 106 61.42 -23.18 25.60
CA ILE A 106 61.18 -22.93 24.17
C ILE A 106 60.30 -24.04 23.58
N GLU A 107 60.58 -25.30 23.89
CA GLU A 107 59.76 -26.43 23.43
C GLU A 107 58.34 -26.39 24.02
N GLU A 108 58.19 -26.06 25.30
CA GLU A 108 56.88 -25.86 25.93
C GLU A 108 56.09 -24.72 25.28
N LEU A 109 56.74 -23.58 25.01
CA LEU A 109 56.12 -22.43 24.33
C LEU A 109 55.75 -22.76 22.88
N ARG A 110 56.58 -23.51 22.16
CA ARG A 110 56.29 -23.98 20.80
C ARG A 110 55.08 -24.91 20.77
N ALA A 111 55.00 -25.86 21.71
CA ALA A 111 53.86 -26.76 21.84
C ALA A 111 52.57 -25.97 22.14
N ALA A 112 52.61 -25.02 23.08
CA ALA A 112 51.47 -24.17 23.40
C ALA A 112 51.05 -23.26 22.23
N LEU A 113 52.00 -22.77 21.44
CA LEU A 113 51.72 -22.00 20.23
C LEU A 113 51.01 -22.86 19.18
N ALA A 114 51.53 -24.06 18.90
CA ALA A 114 50.94 -24.99 17.94
C ALA A 114 49.52 -25.41 18.35
N GLU A 115 49.27 -25.65 19.64
CA GLU A 115 47.93 -25.93 20.16
C GLU A 115 46.98 -24.75 19.93
N ARG A 116 47.42 -23.52 20.23
CA ARG A 116 46.61 -22.31 20.00
C ARG A 116 46.34 -22.07 18.53
N GLU A 117 47.31 -22.27 17.64
CA GLU A 117 47.13 -22.18 16.19
C GLU A 117 46.09 -23.19 15.71
N GLN A 118 46.13 -24.44 16.22
CA GLN A 118 45.13 -25.45 15.90
C GLN A 118 43.72 -25.07 16.39
N ILE A 119 43.61 -24.50 17.59
CA ILE A 119 42.33 -24.00 18.14
C ILE A 119 41.82 -22.83 17.28
N LEU A 120 42.69 -21.90 16.92
CA LEU A 120 42.33 -20.77 16.05
C LEU A 120 41.87 -21.26 14.67
N GLU A 121 42.55 -22.21 14.07
CA GLU A 121 42.14 -22.80 12.79
C GLU A 121 40.77 -23.49 12.89
N LYS A 122 40.55 -24.29 13.94
CA LYS A 122 39.24 -24.94 14.19
C LYS A 122 38.13 -23.91 14.40
N SER A 123 38.38 -22.89 15.23
CA SER A 123 37.42 -21.83 15.49
C SER A 123 37.14 -20.99 14.25
N GLY A 124 38.15 -20.73 13.42
CA GLY A 124 38.02 -20.05 12.13
C GLY A 124 37.17 -20.84 11.13
N LYS A 125 37.38 -22.16 11.03
CA LYS A 125 36.52 -23.05 10.23
C LYS A 125 35.08 -23.03 10.72
N ASN A 126 34.87 -23.15 12.03
CA ASN A 126 33.53 -23.08 12.61
C ASN A 126 32.84 -21.73 12.36
N LEU A 127 33.57 -20.62 12.51
CA LEU A 127 33.05 -19.28 12.23
C LEU A 127 32.71 -19.11 10.74
N SER A 128 33.57 -19.58 9.84
CA SER A 128 33.29 -19.54 8.40
C SER A 128 32.07 -20.38 8.01
N GLY A 129 31.90 -21.56 8.61
CA GLY A 129 30.72 -22.40 8.39
C GLY A 129 29.45 -21.74 8.95
N ALA A 130 29.53 -21.16 10.15
CA ALA A 130 28.41 -20.40 10.74
C ALA A 130 28.04 -19.18 9.89
N GLN A 131 29.02 -18.47 9.34
CA GLN A 131 28.81 -17.34 8.43
C GLN A 131 28.10 -17.80 7.15
N GLN A 132 28.55 -18.88 6.52
CA GLN A 132 27.91 -19.42 5.32
C GLN A 132 26.45 -19.83 5.58
N ILE A 133 26.17 -20.44 6.74
CA ILE A 133 24.80 -20.78 7.13
C ILE A 133 23.98 -19.50 7.35
N ALA A 134 24.53 -18.49 8.00
CA ALA A 134 23.86 -17.20 8.20
C ALA A 134 23.53 -16.52 6.86
N ASP A 135 24.45 -16.53 5.90
CA ASP A 135 24.25 -15.98 4.56
C ASP A 135 23.15 -16.75 3.80
N GLN A 136 23.14 -18.08 3.88
CA GLN A 136 22.08 -18.92 3.31
C GLN A 136 20.71 -18.59 3.93
N ARG A 137 20.63 -18.44 5.26
CA ARG A 137 19.38 -18.06 5.94
C ARG A 137 18.94 -16.65 5.60
N ALA A 138 19.86 -15.70 5.44
CA ALA A 138 19.55 -14.35 5.00
C ALA A 138 18.92 -14.35 3.59
N ALA A 139 19.48 -15.14 2.66
CA ALA A 139 18.92 -15.30 1.32
C ALA A 139 17.54 -15.98 1.33
N GLU A 140 17.34 -17.02 2.17
CA GLU A 140 16.03 -17.65 2.37
C GLU A 140 14.98 -16.66 2.91
N LEU A 141 15.36 -15.85 3.90
CA LEU A 141 14.50 -14.82 4.48
C LEU A 141 14.14 -13.74 3.46
N GLU A 142 15.08 -13.31 2.62
CA GLU A 142 14.80 -12.35 1.56
C GLU A 142 13.82 -12.92 0.53
N LEU A 143 13.99 -14.19 0.14
CA LEU A 143 13.06 -14.87 -0.77
C LEU A 143 11.66 -15.00 -0.15
N LEU A 144 11.58 -15.40 1.12
CA LEU A 144 10.32 -15.48 1.85
C LEU A 144 9.65 -14.12 1.96
N HIS A 145 10.42 -13.06 2.22
CA HIS A 145 9.90 -11.69 2.26
C HIS A 145 9.36 -11.25 0.90
N ARG A 146 10.08 -11.52 -0.20
CA ARG A 146 9.58 -11.25 -1.57
C ARG A 146 8.30 -12.02 -1.87
N ARG A 147 8.21 -13.30 -1.47
CA ARG A 147 6.99 -14.11 -1.63
C ARG A 147 5.84 -13.55 -0.81
N LEU A 148 6.08 -13.16 0.44
CA LEU A 148 5.08 -12.58 1.33
C LEU A 148 4.56 -11.26 0.75
N ASN A 149 5.44 -10.39 0.28
CA ASN A 149 5.04 -9.14 -0.37
C ASN A 149 4.24 -9.41 -1.65
N SER A 150 4.64 -10.38 -2.47
CA SER A 150 3.86 -10.78 -3.64
C SER A 150 2.47 -11.30 -3.25
N THR A 151 2.36 -12.12 -2.20
CA THR A 151 1.05 -12.60 -1.71
C THR A 151 0.21 -11.47 -1.11
N ALA A 152 0.83 -10.52 -0.41
CA ALA A 152 0.16 -9.34 0.12
C ALA A 152 -0.41 -8.49 -1.03
N THR A 153 0.39 -8.18 -2.06
CA THR A 153 -0.10 -7.44 -3.23
C THR A 153 -1.23 -8.17 -3.97
N LYS A 154 -1.20 -9.52 -4.00
CA LYS A 154 -2.29 -10.32 -4.56
C LYS A 154 -3.54 -10.25 -3.69
N ALA A 155 -3.40 -10.33 -2.36
CA ALA A 155 -4.51 -10.18 -1.43
C ALA A 155 -5.15 -8.79 -1.55
N ASP A 156 -4.36 -7.73 -1.61
CA ASP A 156 -4.83 -6.36 -1.83
C ASP A 156 -5.59 -6.24 -3.16
N SER A 157 -5.06 -6.84 -4.25
CA SER A 157 -5.76 -6.85 -5.54
C SER A 157 -7.10 -7.58 -5.50
N LEU A 158 -7.17 -8.73 -4.80
CA LEU A 158 -8.41 -9.48 -4.64
C LEU A 158 -9.41 -8.72 -3.75
N GLN A 159 -8.94 -7.99 -2.74
CA GLN A 159 -9.79 -7.16 -1.91
C GLN A 159 -10.40 -5.99 -2.70
N ILE A 160 -9.62 -5.36 -3.59
CA ILE A 160 -10.13 -4.35 -4.54
C ILE A 160 -11.18 -4.97 -5.47
N ASP A 161 -10.91 -6.17 -6.02
CA ASP A 161 -11.87 -6.88 -6.89
C ASP A 161 -13.16 -7.24 -6.17
N VAL A 162 -13.09 -7.67 -4.91
CA VAL A 162 -14.27 -7.96 -4.09
C VAL A 162 -15.07 -6.68 -3.84
N ALA A 163 -14.43 -5.58 -3.43
CA ALA A 163 -15.11 -4.31 -3.24
C ALA A 163 -15.76 -3.77 -4.55
N ALA A 164 -15.09 -3.95 -5.69
CA ALA A 164 -15.65 -3.62 -7.00
C ALA A 164 -16.85 -4.51 -7.37
N LYS A 165 -16.81 -5.80 -7.01
CA LYS A 165 -17.96 -6.71 -7.19
C LYS A 165 -19.11 -6.37 -6.24
N ASP A 166 -18.83 -6.02 -4.99
CA ASP A 166 -19.85 -5.62 -4.02
C ASP A 166 -20.58 -4.35 -4.46
N THR A 167 -19.85 -3.33 -4.91
CA THR A 167 -20.45 -2.12 -5.50
C THR A 167 -21.25 -2.43 -6.76
N ARG A 168 -20.80 -3.39 -7.60
CA ARG A 168 -21.58 -3.83 -8.77
C ARG A 168 -22.85 -4.58 -8.35
N ILE A 169 -22.81 -5.41 -7.31
CA ILE A 169 -23.97 -6.09 -6.75
C ILE A 169 -24.96 -5.08 -6.18
N GLU A 170 -24.48 -4.04 -5.48
CA GLU A 170 -25.33 -2.97 -4.94
C GLU A 170 -26.03 -2.19 -6.07
N ASN A 171 -25.28 -1.78 -7.09
CA ASN A 171 -25.85 -1.11 -8.28
C ASN A 171 -26.89 -2.00 -8.98
N LEU A 172 -26.59 -3.28 -9.22
CA LEU A 172 -27.54 -4.22 -9.82
C LEU A 172 -28.77 -4.46 -8.93
N SER A 173 -28.58 -4.47 -7.60
CA SER A 173 -29.67 -4.58 -6.64
C SER A 173 -30.59 -3.35 -6.71
N ASP A 174 -30.03 -2.15 -6.84
CA ASP A 174 -30.79 -0.92 -6.99
C ASP A 174 -31.47 -0.83 -8.37
N GLU A 175 -30.79 -1.21 -9.46
CA GLU A 175 -31.42 -1.39 -10.78
C GLU A 175 -32.59 -2.39 -10.72
N LEU A 176 -32.43 -3.48 -9.98
CA LEU A 176 -33.48 -4.49 -9.81
C LEU A 176 -34.64 -4.00 -8.93
N LYS A 177 -34.37 -3.18 -7.91
CA LYS A 177 -35.42 -2.49 -7.13
C LYS A 177 -36.19 -1.49 -7.99
N GLU A 178 -35.49 -0.69 -8.79
CA GLU A 178 -36.09 0.29 -9.70
C GLU A 178 -36.92 -0.41 -10.78
N ALA A 179 -36.40 -1.47 -11.39
CA ALA A 179 -37.14 -2.29 -12.37
C ALA A 179 -38.37 -2.97 -11.74
N ARG A 180 -38.26 -3.45 -10.49
CA ARG A 180 -39.41 -3.99 -9.75
C ARG A 180 -40.45 -2.91 -9.45
N LYS A 181 -40.03 -1.69 -9.11
CA LYS A 181 -40.92 -0.54 -8.89
C LYS A 181 -41.60 -0.13 -10.19
N GLY A 182 -40.85 0.05 -11.27
CA GLY A 182 -41.40 0.35 -12.59
C GLY A 182 -42.37 -0.72 -13.09
N LYS A 183 -42.11 -2.01 -12.83
CA LYS A 183 -43.07 -3.08 -13.12
C LYS A 183 -44.35 -2.96 -12.29
N ARG A 184 -44.25 -2.67 -10.98
CA ARG A 184 -45.42 -2.43 -10.13
C ARG A 184 -46.23 -1.24 -10.61
N ASP A 185 -45.58 -0.13 -10.94
CA ASP A 185 -46.22 1.08 -11.45
C ASP A 185 -46.90 0.81 -12.79
N SER A 186 -46.24 0.06 -13.70
CA SER A 186 -46.80 -0.38 -14.97
C SER A 186 -47.99 -1.33 -14.78
N ASP A 187 -47.92 -2.27 -13.84
CA ASP A 187 -49.04 -3.17 -13.50
C ASP A 187 -50.20 -2.39 -12.85
N GLU A 188 -49.92 -1.36 -12.05
CA GLU A 188 -50.94 -0.47 -11.47
C GLU A 188 -51.59 0.40 -12.55
N GLN A 189 -50.82 0.94 -13.49
CA GLN A 189 -51.34 1.65 -14.67
C GLN A 189 -52.20 0.72 -15.53
N LYS A 190 -51.75 -0.52 -15.78
CA LYS A 190 -52.58 -1.51 -16.49
C LYS A 190 -53.89 -1.78 -15.76
N ARG A 191 -53.87 -1.95 -14.43
CA ARG A 191 -55.08 -2.12 -13.64
C ARG A 191 -56.00 -0.91 -13.73
N LYS A 192 -55.46 0.32 -13.65
CA LYS A 192 -56.25 1.56 -13.83
C LYS A 192 -56.90 1.62 -15.20
N VAL A 193 -56.11 1.41 -16.26
CA VAL A 193 -56.62 1.36 -17.64
C VAL A 193 -57.64 0.25 -17.81
N GLU A 194 -57.42 -0.95 -17.26
CA GLU A 194 -58.40 -2.05 -17.30
C GLU A 194 -59.70 -1.67 -16.57
N THR A 195 -59.62 -1.03 -15.41
CA THR A 195 -60.81 -0.55 -14.69
C THR A 195 -61.55 0.55 -15.45
N GLU A 196 -60.82 1.50 -16.06
CA GLU A 196 -61.40 2.55 -16.91
C GLU A 196 -62.03 1.94 -18.17
N LEU A 197 -61.38 0.97 -18.80
CA LEU A 197 -61.89 0.26 -19.98
C LEU A 197 -63.14 -0.54 -19.61
N ASN A 198 -63.17 -1.18 -18.43
CA ASN A 198 -64.35 -1.86 -17.92
C ASN A 198 -65.48 -0.88 -17.57
N ALA A 199 -65.18 0.27 -16.97
CA ALA A 199 -66.16 1.32 -16.69
C ALA A 199 -66.73 1.92 -17.97
N LEU A 200 -65.88 2.22 -18.95
CA LEU A 200 -66.27 2.68 -20.29
C LEU A 200 -67.11 1.62 -21.00
N ARG A 201 -66.70 0.35 -20.98
CA ARG A 201 -67.53 -0.76 -21.49
C ARG A 201 -68.89 -0.79 -20.81
N HIS A 202 -68.94 -0.65 -19.50
CA HIS A 202 -70.21 -0.68 -18.78
C HIS A 202 -71.09 0.54 -19.10
N SER A 203 -70.48 1.72 -19.30
CA SER A 203 -71.19 2.92 -19.75
C SER A 203 -71.67 2.80 -21.21
N LEU A 204 -70.90 2.14 -22.07
CA LEU A 204 -71.27 1.86 -23.46
C LEU A 204 -72.40 0.82 -23.51
N GLU A 205 -72.36 -0.20 -22.65
CA GLU A 205 -73.47 -1.15 -22.44
C GLU A 205 -74.72 -0.41 -21.91
N GLN A 206 -74.52 0.57 -21.03
CA GLN A 206 -75.61 1.40 -20.51
C GLN A 206 -76.19 2.33 -21.58
N GLU A 207 -75.36 2.95 -22.43
CA GLU A 207 -75.82 3.76 -23.58
C GLU A 207 -76.41 2.88 -24.68
N ALA A 208 -75.89 1.68 -24.92
CA ALA A 208 -76.47 0.72 -25.86
C ALA A 208 -77.83 0.22 -25.36
N SER A 209 -77.99 -0.04 -24.06
CA SER A 209 -79.29 -0.40 -23.48
C SER A 209 -80.26 0.79 -23.42
N ARG A 210 -79.78 2.02 -23.17
CA ARG A 210 -80.59 3.25 -23.34
C ARG A 210 -81.01 3.45 -24.78
N GLY A 211 -80.10 3.24 -25.73
CA GLY A 211 -80.33 3.24 -27.17
C GLY A 211 -81.38 2.19 -27.55
N GLY A 212 -81.21 0.95 -27.11
CA GLY A 212 -82.19 -0.12 -27.30
C GLY A 212 -83.56 0.18 -26.67
N ASN A 213 -83.59 0.83 -25.50
CA ASN A 213 -84.83 1.30 -24.87
C ASN A 213 -85.46 2.48 -25.64
N ALA A 214 -84.66 3.38 -26.21
CA ALA A 214 -85.13 4.48 -27.05
C ALA A 214 -85.64 3.96 -28.41
N GLU A 215 -84.97 2.99 -29.01
CA GLU A 215 -85.42 2.24 -30.19
C GLU A 215 -86.71 1.49 -29.89
N ALA A 216 -86.84 0.82 -28.72
CA ALA A 216 -88.07 0.17 -28.30
C ALA A 216 -89.22 1.19 -28.12
N ARG A 217 -88.93 2.38 -27.57
CA ARG A 217 -89.91 3.49 -27.47
C ARG A 217 -90.27 4.05 -28.84
N LEU A 218 -89.31 4.20 -29.75
CA LEU A 218 -89.56 4.59 -31.14
C LEU A 218 -90.45 3.56 -31.83
N ASN A 219 -90.16 2.27 -31.70
CA ASN A 219 -90.98 1.19 -32.23
C ASN A 219 -92.38 1.17 -31.60
N ALA A 220 -92.52 1.50 -30.32
CA ALA A 220 -93.81 1.63 -29.66
C ALA A 220 -94.59 2.89 -30.12
N LEU A 221 -93.90 4.01 -30.38
CA LEU A 221 -94.52 5.21 -30.96
C LEU A 221 -94.90 4.99 -32.42
N VAL A 222 -94.08 4.27 -33.18
CA VAL A 222 -94.38 3.82 -34.55
C VAL A 222 -95.56 2.85 -34.55
N SER A 223 -95.62 1.92 -33.59
CA SER A 223 -96.78 1.03 -33.46
C SER A 223 -98.03 1.81 -33.05
N GLN A 224 -97.93 2.78 -32.14
CA GLN A 224 -99.03 3.68 -31.78
C GLN A 224 -99.48 4.57 -32.94
N LEU A 225 -98.55 5.06 -33.76
CA LEU A 225 -98.83 5.76 -35.01
C LEU A 225 -99.57 4.83 -35.98
N SER A 226 -99.06 3.61 -36.20
CA SER A 226 -99.72 2.63 -37.07
C SER A 226 -101.11 2.22 -36.55
N ASP A 227 -101.30 2.14 -35.23
CA ASP A 227 -102.60 1.86 -34.61
C ASP A 227 -103.54 3.07 -34.75
N SER A 228 -103.01 4.30 -34.69
CA SER A 228 -103.77 5.53 -34.92
C SER A 228 -104.14 5.70 -36.40
N GLU A 229 -103.24 5.35 -37.31
CA GLU A 229 -103.46 5.29 -38.76
C GLU A 229 -104.48 4.19 -39.10
N ALA A 230 -104.39 3.01 -38.46
CA ALA A 230 -105.38 1.95 -38.62
C ALA A 230 -106.75 2.35 -38.05
N LYS A 231 -106.80 3.12 -36.96
CA LYS A 231 -108.05 3.70 -36.43
C LYS A 231 -108.62 4.78 -37.38
N LEU A 232 -107.78 5.59 -38.02
CA LEU A 232 -108.19 6.55 -39.04
C LEU A 232 -108.72 5.85 -40.29
N LEU A 233 -108.04 4.81 -40.79
CA LEU A 233 -108.51 3.98 -41.91
C LEU A 233 -109.85 3.28 -41.61
N ARG A 234 -110.08 2.88 -40.35
CA ARG A 234 -111.38 2.36 -39.93
C ARG A 234 -112.46 3.45 -39.91
N ARG A 235 -112.13 4.67 -39.46
CA ARG A 235 -113.04 5.83 -39.50
C ARG A 235 -113.34 6.30 -40.91
N GLU A 236 -112.37 6.26 -41.83
CA GLU A 236 -112.59 6.51 -43.26
C GLU A 236 -113.52 5.47 -43.88
N LYS A 237 -113.34 4.17 -43.59
CA LYS A 237 -114.26 3.11 -44.05
C LYS A 237 -115.67 3.23 -43.45
N GLU A 238 -115.82 3.80 -42.25
CA GLU A 238 -117.13 4.13 -41.66
C GLU A 238 -117.79 5.31 -42.38
N VAL A 239 -117.02 6.33 -42.77
CA VAL A 239 -117.49 7.47 -43.58
C VAL A 239 -117.94 7.01 -44.97
N GLU A 240 -117.25 6.06 -45.59
CA GLU A 240 -117.60 5.51 -46.90
C GLU A 240 -118.94 4.75 -46.86
N ARG A 241 -119.20 3.98 -45.79
CA ARG A 241 -120.48 3.27 -45.57
C ARG A 241 -121.66 4.20 -45.27
N LEU A 242 -121.40 5.36 -44.64
CA LEU A 242 -122.42 6.38 -44.39
C LEU A 242 -122.80 7.14 -45.67
N ASN A 243 -121.84 7.40 -46.56
CA ASN A 243 -122.10 7.98 -47.87
C ASN A 243 -122.91 7.06 -48.80
N GLU A 244 -122.73 5.75 -48.68
CA GLU A 244 -123.47 4.77 -49.50
C GLU A 244 -124.93 4.59 -49.03
N ARG A 245 -125.22 4.81 -47.74
CA ARG A 245 -126.59 4.88 -47.19
C ARG A 245 -127.33 6.16 -47.59
N LEU A 246 -126.62 7.27 -47.77
CA LEU A 246 -127.17 8.53 -48.28
C LEU A 246 -127.54 8.44 -49.78
N ARG A 247 -126.82 7.66 -50.59
CA ARG A 247 -127.14 7.47 -52.01
C ARG A 247 -128.45 6.71 -52.27
N LYS A 248 -128.92 5.84 -51.36
CA LYS A 248 -130.14 5.05 -51.54
C LYS A 248 -131.44 5.75 -51.09
N VAL A 249 -131.34 6.81 -50.28
CA VAL A 249 -132.51 7.59 -49.81
C VAL A 249 -132.82 8.78 -50.73
N ILE A 250 -131.91 9.12 -51.65
CA ILE A 250 -132.02 10.30 -52.54
C ILE A 250 -132.69 9.98 -53.91
N ALA A 251 -132.98 8.71 -54.22
CA ALA A 251 -133.50 8.31 -55.54
C ALA A 251 -135.04 8.25 -55.66
N GLU A 252 -135.80 8.31 -54.55
CA GLU A 252 -137.28 8.26 -54.57
C GLU A 252 -137.86 9.41 -53.75
N GLY A 253 -138.26 10.50 -54.43
CA GLY A 253 -138.95 11.61 -53.77
C GLY A 253 -138.65 13.02 -54.30
N ARG A 254 -138.52 13.20 -55.63
CA ARG A 254 -138.58 14.54 -56.24
C ARG A 254 -139.97 15.15 -56.03
N LYS A 255 -140.07 16.29 -55.33
CA LYS A 255 -141.01 17.41 -55.62
C LYS A 255 -140.79 18.58 -54.64
N GLN A 256 -140.61 19.78 -55.21
CA GLN A 256 -140.57 21.11 -54.56
C GLN A 256 -139.31 21.34 -53.68
N GLY A 257 -138.59 22.46 -53.70
CA GLY A 257 -138.81 23.80 -54.23
C GLY A 257 -138.27 24.79 -53.19
N GLN A 258 -137.27 25.59 -53.60
CA GLN A 258 -136.77 26.85 -52.98
C GLN A 258 -135.65 26.83 -51.90
N SER A 259 -134.51 27.40 -52.34
CA SER A 259 -133.59 28.39 -51.74
C SER A 259 -133.61 28.71 -50.24
N ALA A 260 -132.40 28.81 -49.64
CA ALA A 260 -131.73 30.06 -49.22
C ALA A 260 -130.42 29.76 -48.43
N THR A 261 -129.26 30.31 -48.83
CA THR A 261 -128.35 31.28 -48.12
C THR A 261 -127.79 30.84 -46.74
N ASP A 262 -126.59 31.14 -46.23
CA ASP A 262 -125.44 31.96 -46.59
C ASP A 262 -124.27 31.59 -45.63
N ALA A 263 -123.06 32.08 -45.91
CA ALA A 263 -121.79 31.87 -45.19
C ALA A 263 -121.68 32.71 -43.86
N PRO A 264 -120.51 33.07 -43.26
CA PRO A 264 -119.08 32.65 -43.37
C PRO A 264 -118.21 32.67 -42.07
N ARG A 265 -116.97 32.16 -42.23
CA ARG A 265 -115.62 32.53 -41.69
C ARG A 265 -115.40 33.61 -40.59
N GLY A 266 -114.43 33.30 -39.70
CA GLY A 266 -113.22 34.15 -39.49
C GLY A 266 -112.75 34.41 -38.04
N LYS A 267 -111.46 34.14 -37.74
CA LYS A 267 -110.39 35.09 -37.27
C LYS A 267 -109.26 34.40 -36.46
N GLN A 268 -108.10 34.30 -37.13
CA GLN A 268 -106.75 34.29 -36.56
C GLN A 268 -106.16 35.71 -36.69
N ALA A 269 -105.17 36.02 -35.85
CA ALA A 269 -104.22 37.17 -35.88
C ALA A 269 -104.38 38.21 -34.75
N LEU A 270 -103.64 38.00 -33.65
CA LEU A 270 -103.12 39.03 -32.72
C LEU A 270 -102.24 38.40 -31.63
N VAL A 271 -100.99 38.00 -31.95
CA VAL A 271 -99.94 37.70 -30.92
C VAL A 271 -98.51 38.04 -31.41
N GLN A 272 -98.24 38.09 -32.72
CA GLN A 272 -96.86 38.23 -33.25
C GLN A 272 -96.22 39.64 -33.13
N ALA A 273 -96.91 40.63 -32.55
CA ALA A 273 -96.35 41.97 -32.36
C ALA A 273 -95.60 42.17 -31.04
N GLU A 274 -95.77 41.27 -30.06
CA GLU A 274 -95.10 41.36 -28.74
C GLU A 274 -93.77 40.60 -28.71
N GLU A 275 -93.66 39.47 -29.42
CA GLU A 275 -92.45 38.65 -29.47
C GLU A 275 -91.25 39.37 -30.13
N SER A 276 -91.50 40.32 -31.02
CA SER A 276 -90.44 41.07 -31.72
C SER A 276 -89.86 42.25 -30.92
N LYS A 277 -90.54 42.71 -29.86
CA LYS A 277 -89.97 43.66 -28.89
C LYS A 277 -89.12 42.95 -27.85
N LEU A 278 -89.61 41.84 -27.29
CA LEU A 278 -88.90 41.02 -26.31
C LEU A 278 -87.57 40.48 -26.86
N LEU A 279 -87.56 39.99 -28.10
CA LEU A 279 -86.33 39.48 -28.73
C LEU A 279 -85.28 40.58 -28.97
N ARG A 280 -85.71 41.83 -29.25
CA ARG A 280 -84.79 42.98 -29.43
C ARG A 280 -84.16 43.40 -28.11
N GLU A 281 -84.89 43.28 -27.01
CA GLU A 281 -84.42 43.64 -25.68
C GLU A 281 -83.45 42.60 -25.13
N GLU A 282 -83.76 41.30 -25.29
CA GLU A 282 -82.86 40.21 -24.92
C GLU A 282 -81.54 40.25 -25.69
N MET A 283 -81.59 40.52 -27.00
CA MET A 283 -80.39 40.61 -27.83
C MET A 283 -79.50 41.81 -27.46
N ASN A 284 -80.09 42.93 -27.04
CA ASN A 284 -79.35 44.09 -26.55
C ASN A 284 -78.73 43.85 -25.16
N VAL A 285 -79.41 43.11 -24.28
CA VAL A 285 -78.86 42.70 -22.98
C VAL A 285 -77.68 41.75 -23.17
N LEU A 286 -77.81 40.74 -24.02
CA LEU A 286 -76.74 39.79 -24.31
C LEU A 286 -75.52 40.47 -24.94
N ALA A 287 -75.75 41.41 -25.88
CA ALA A 287 -74.67 42.21 -26.46
C ALA A 287 -73.93 43.06 -25.40
N SER A 288 -74.64 43.65 -24.44
CA SER A 288 -74.01 44.43 -23.37
C SER A 288 -73.15 43.58 -22.42
N GLN A 289 -73.58 42.36 -22.11
CA GLN A 289 -72.81 41.43 -21.25
C GLN A 289 -71.55 40.92 -21.95
N VAL A 290 -71.63 40.54 -23.22
CA VAL A 290 -70.46 40.06 -23.97
C VAL A 290 -69.41 41.17 -24.10
N VAL A 291 -69.82 42.40 -24.42
CA VAL A 291 -68.91 43.54 -24.52
C VAL A 291 -68.31 43.90 -23.16
N ALA A 292 -69.06 43.78 -22.06
CA ALA A 292 -68.52 43.98 -20.71
C ALA A 292 -67.48 42.92 -20.32
N ILE A 293 -67.70 41.64 -20.64
CA ILE A 293 -66.74 40.55 -20.39
C ILE A 293 -65.46 40.76 -21.20
N VAL A 294 -65.58 41.16 -22.48
CA VAL A 294 -64.42 41.47 -23.32
C VAL A 294 -63.62 42.65 -22.76
N ALA A 295 -64.30 43.71 -22.29
CA ALA A 295 -63.63 44.84 -21.65
C ALA A 295 -62.91 44.45 -20.34
N GLN A 296 -63.42 43.46 -19.61
CA GLN A 296 -62.80 42.95 -18.38
C GLN A 296 -61.59 42.03 -18.68
N LEU A 297 -61.66 41.20 -19.73
CA LEU A 297 -60.52 40.38 -20.17
C LEU A 297 -59.37 41.22 -20.75
N GLU A 298 -59.67 42.31 -21.45
CA GLU A 298 -58.67 43.17 -22.10
C GLU A 298 -58.03 44.22 -21.16
N GLY A 299 -58.60 44.42 -19.97
CA GLY A 299 -58.06 45.31 -18.94
C GLY A 299 -58.08 46.81 -19.29
N PRO A 300 -57.31 47.66 -18.58
CA PRO A 300 -57.40 49.13 -18.67
C PRO A 300 -57.13 49.73 -20.06
N SER A 301 -56.47 48.96 -20.94
CA SER A 301 -56.06 49.36 -22.29
C SER A 301 -57.06 49.01 -23.40
N SER A 302 -58.21 48.40 -23.08
CA SER A 302 -59.21 47.99 -24.06
C SER A 302 -59.70 49.17 -24.93
N PRO A 303 -59.81 49.00 -26.27
CA PRO A 303 -60.45 49.97 -27.16
C PRO A 303 -61.88 50.32 -26.76
N VAL A 304 -62.61 49.37 -26.13
CA VAL A 304 -63.98 49.55 -25.64
C VAL A 304 -64.04 50.63 -24.56
N ASN A 305 -63.10 50.62 -23.61
CA ASN A 305 -63.03 51.63 -22.54
C ASN A 305 -62.68 53.02 -23.10
N LYS A 306 -61.85 53.10 -24.16
CA LYS A 306 -61.57 54.37 -24.86
C LYS A 306 -62.81 54.92 -25.56
N LEU A 307 -63.58 54.07 -26.24
CA LEU A 307 -64.82 54.46 -26.91
C LEU A 307 -65.91 54.88 -25.91
N LEU A 308 -66.04 54.20 -24.77
CA LEU A 308 -66.96 54.57 -23.70
C LEU A 308 -66.60 55.92 -23.04
N ALA A 309 -65.31 56.28 -22.99
CA ALA A 309 -64.85 57.58 -22.52
C ALA A 309 -65.13 58.72 -23.52
N VAL A 310 -65.08 58.42 -24.82
CA VAL A 310 -65.35 59.37 -25.91
C VAL A 310 -66.86 59.62 -26.10
N SER A 311 -67.69 58.58 -26.02
CA SER A 311 -69.15 58.70 -26.16
C SER A 311 -69.86 59.35 -24.95
N GLY A 312 -69.13 59.84 -23.95
CA GLY A 312 -69.70 60.46 -22.74
C GLY A 312 -69.97 61.96 -22.84
N LYS A 313 -69.60 62.64 -23.94
CA LYS A 313 -69.71 64.10 -24.02
C LYS A 313 -70.84 64.66 -24.90
N ASP A 314 -71.43 63.89 -25.81
CA ASP A 314 -72.49 64.40 -26.72
C ASP A 314 -73.54 63.34 -27.09
N THR A 315 -74.42 62.96 -26.14
CA THR A 315 -75.65 62.27 -26.49
C THR A 315 -76.83 62.82 -25.68
N LEU A 316 -77.72 63.56 -26.36
CA LEU A 316 -79.05 63.89 -25.84
C LEU A 316 -79.86 62.60 -25.65
N ALA A 317 -80.56 62.47 -24.54
CA ALA A 317 -81.41 61.32 -24.26
C ALA A 317 -82.51 61.18 -25.33
N ALA A 318 -82.56 60.04 -26.01
CA ALA A 318 -83.63 59.70 -26.94
C ALA A 318 -84.79 59.08 -26.15
N TYR A 319 -86.00 59.62 -26.33
CA TYR A 319 -87.23 59.10 -25.73
C TYR A 319 -88.04 58.35 -26.79
N ASP A 320 -88.72 57.28 -26.39
CA ASP A 320 -89.62 56.53 -27.28
C ASP A 320 -90.98 57.23 -27.46
N GLU A 321 -91.85 56.69 -28.31
CA GLU A 321 -93.19 57.22 -28.59
C GLU A 321 -94.13 57.21 -27.35
N ASN A 322 -93.71 56.61 -26.22
CA ASN A 322 -94.44 56.55 -24.96
C ASN A 322 -93.82 57.43 -23.85
N GLY A 323 -92.75 58.17 -24.14
CA GLY A 323 -92.09 59.07 -23.19
C GLY A 323 -91.06 58.40 -22.27
N GLU A 324 -90.66 57.15 -22.52
CA GLU A 324 -89.63 56.45 -21.75
C GLU A 324 -88.24 56.68 -22.36
N ALA A 325 -87.23 56.85 -21.50
CA ALA A 325 -85.86 57.11 -21.92
C ALA A 325 -85.23 55.83 -22.48
N ILE A 326 -84.83 55.84 -23.76
CA ILE A 326 -84.17 54.72 -24.42
C ILE A 326 -82.75 54.60 -23.86
N VAL A 327 -82.54 53.64 -22.95
CA VAL A 327 -81.24 53.40 -22.33
C VAL A 327 -80.25 52.87 -23.36
N SER A 328 -79.26 53.70 -23.71
CA SER A 328 -78.20 53.38 -24.66
C SER A 328 -77.35 52.19 -24.21
N LEU A 329 -76.85 51.42 -25.17
CA LEU A 329 -75.96 50.26 -24.93
C LEU A 329 -74.72 50.66 -24.10
N ALA A 330 -74.18 51.86 -24.33
CA ALA A 330 -73.02 52.39 -23.60
C ALA A 330 -73.31 52.58 -22.11
N ASP A 331 -74.52 53.01 -21.75
CA ASP A 331 -74.91 53.22 -20.36
C ASP A 331 -75.16 51.89 -19.65
N ARG A 332 -75.74 50.89 -20.34
CA ARG A 332 -75.89 49.53 -19.80
C ARG A 332 -74.53 48.87 -19.51
N ILE A 333 -73.54 49.06 -20.39
CA ILE A 333 -72.17 48.56 -20.18
C ILE A 333 -71.52 49.24 -18.95
N ARG A 334 -71.68 50.56 -18.78
CA ARG A 334 -71.18 51.27 -17.59
C ARG A 334 -71.84 50.79 -16.29
N THR A 335 -73.14 50.49 -16.31
CA THR A 335 -73.83 49.94 -15.12
C THR A 335 -73.31 48.54 -14.77
N LEU A 336 -73.05 47.69 -15.76
CA LEU A 336 -72.50 46.36 -15.55
C LEU A 336 -71.04 46.40 -15.03
N GLN A 337 -70.20 47.29 -15.56
CA GLN A 337 -68.83 47.48 -15.06
C GLN A 337 -68.80 47.95 -13.60
N ARG A 338 -69.67 48.92 -13.22
CA ARG A 338 -69.78 49.37 -11.83
C ARG A 338 -70.24 48.26 -10.87
N ALA A 339 -71.18 47.42 -11.31
CA ALA A 339 -71.63 46.27 -10.53
C ALA A 339 -70.51 45.22 -10.36
N ALA A 340 -69.73 44.94 -11.41
CA ALA A 340 -68.59 44.03 -11.36
C ALA A 340 -67.48 44.54 -10.42
N SER A 341 -67.17 45.85 -10.45
CA SER A 341 -66.16 46.44 -9.55
C SER A 341 -66.57 46.42 -8.06
N GLN A 342 -67.86 46.48 -7.74
CA GLN A 342 -68.35 46.34 -6.35
C GLN A 342 -68.19 44.90 -5.82
N VAL A 343 -68.31 43.89 -6.67
CA VAL A 343 -68.17 42.47 -6.29
C VAL A 343 -66.70 42.10 -6.03
N GLU A 344 -65.75 42.64 -6.80
CA GLU A 344 -64.31 42.43 -6.57
C GLU A 344 -63.79 43.10 -5.27
N SER A 345 -64.45 44.13 -4.75
CA SER A 345 -64.08 44.76 -3.47
C SER A 345 -64.50 43.98 -2.22
N ASN A 346 -65.34 42.96 -2.34
CA ASN A 346 -65.95 42.25 -1.20
C ASN A 346 -65.33 40.86 -0.91
N THR A 347 -64.36 40.41 -1.72
CA THR A 347 -63.76 39.05 -1.62
C THR A 347 -62.30 39.05 -1.12
N GLY A 348 -61.80 40.21 -0.66
CA GLY A 348 -60.39 40.42 -0.29
C GLY A 348 -60.14 40.65 1.20
N GLU A 349 -60.74 39.87 2.11
CA GLU A 349 -60.38 39.90 3.54
C GLU A 349 -59.68 38.60 3.96
N PRO A 350 -58.33 38.58 4.09
CA PRO A 350 -57.62 37.44 4.67
C PRO A 350 -57.63 37.55 6.21
N ALA A 351 -58.28 36.60 6.87
CA ALA A 351 -58.17 36.42 8.31
C ALA A 351 -56.70 36.17 8.69
N LYS A 352 -56.22 37.01 9.61
CA LYS A 352 -54.90 37.08 10.25
C LYS A 352 -54.56 35.80 11.05
N PRO A 353 -53.29 35.63 11.48
CA PRO A 353 -52.63 34.33 11.73
C PRO A 353 -53.21 33.48 12.84
#